data_AF-A0A2X3F173-F1
#
_entry.id   AF-A0A2X3F173-F1
#
_cell.length_a   1.000
_cell.length_b   1.000
_cell.length_c   1.000
_cell.angle_alpha   90.00
_cell.angle_beta   90.00
_cell.angle_gamma   90.00
#
_symmetry.space_group_name_H-M   'P 1'
#
loop_
_entity.id
_entity.type
_entity.pdbx_description
1 polymer ?
#
loop_
_entity_poly.entity_id
_entity_poly.type
_entity_poly.pdbx_seq_one_letter_code
_entity_poly.pdbx_strand_id
1 'polypeptide(L)' 'MLPEVLSNGLCSLNPQVDRLCMVCEMTISSKGRLTGYNSMKR' A
#
# COMPACT_ATOMS: atom_id res chain seq x y z
N MET A 1 -2.85 -6.65 17.67
CA MET A 1 -1.53 -6.32 17.09
C MET A 1 -0.90 -7.62 16.62
N LEU A 2 -0.18 -7.63 15.50
CA LEU A 2 0.46 -8.84 14.97
C LEU A 2 1.75 -9.16 15.76
N PRO A 3 2.18 -10.43 15.82
CA PRO A 3 3.52 -10.81 16.28
C PRO A 3 4.62 -10.08 15.50
N GLU A 4 5.75 -9.79 16.13
CA GLU A 4 6.85 -9.01 15.53
C GLU A 4 7.37 -9.60 14.21
N VAL A 5 7.42 -10.93 14.11
CA VAL A 5 7.83 -11.63 12.88
C VAL A 5 6.90 -11.32 11.70
N LEU A 6 5.61 -11.09 11.97
CA LEU A 6 4.64 -10.69 10.95
C LEU A 6 4.68 -9.19 10.72
N SER A 7 4.63 -8.36 11.77
CA SER A 7 4.56 -6.90 11.62
C SER A 7 5.83 -6.28 11.03
N ASN A 8 6.99 -6.66 11.54
CA ASN A 8 8.28 -6.07 11.18
C ASN A 8 8.94 -6.86 10.04
N GLY A 9 8.55 -8.12 9.86
CA GLY A 9 9.04 -9.00 8.80
C GLY A 9 8.14 -8.99 7.57
N LEU A 10 7.10 -9.82 7.59
CA LEU A 10 6.31 -10.16 6.39
C LEU A 10 5.37 -9.06 5.90
N CYS A 11 4.70 -8.35 6.81
CA CYS A 11 3.73 -7.30 6.47
C CYS A 11 4.37 -5.93 6.27
N SER A 12 5.64 -5.75 6.64
CA SER A 12 6.39 -4.53 6.41
C SER A 12 6.87 -4.45 4.95
N LEU A 13 6.75 -3.25 4.35
CA LEU A 13 7.29 -2.94 3.03
C LEU A 13 8.78 -2.61 3.13
N ASN A 14 9.57 -3.62 3.49
CA ASN A 14 11.01 -3.50 3.63
C ASN A 14 11.66 -3.20 2.25
N PRO A 15 12.70 -2.34 2.19
CA PRO A 15 13.34 -1.98 0.94
C PRO A 15 14.06 -3.17 0.31
N GLN A 16 14.16 -3.16 -1.03
CA GLN A 16 14.96 -4.12 -1.81
C GLN A 16 14.54 -5.60 -1.67
N VAL A 17 13.29 -5.86 -1.25
CA VAL A 17 12.72 -7.21 -1.17
C VAL A 17 11.28 -7.21 -1.69
N ASP A 18 10.87 -8.30 -2.36
CA ASP A 18 9.51 -8.41 -2.88
C ASP A 18 8.49 -8.58 -1.73
N ARG A 19 7.35 -7.89 -1.85
CA ARG A 19 6.26 -7.91 -0.87
C ARG A 19 4.90 -7.83 -1.56
N LEU A 20 3.96 -8.63 -1.04
CA LEU A 20 2.56 -8.53 -1.42
C LEU A 20 1.92 -7.32 -0.75
N CYS A 21 1.14 -6.56 -1.51
CA CYS A 21 0.37 -5.44 -0.98
C CYS A 21 -0.97 -5.28 -1.69
N MET A 22 -1.92 -4.65 -1.01
CA MET A 22 -3.08 -4.06 -1.66
C MET A 22 -2.74 -2.61 -1.97
N VAL A 23 -2.84 -2.21 -3.23
CA VAL A 23 -2.55 -0.85 -3.69
C VAL A 23 -3.86 -0.12 -3.94
N CYS A 24 -3.97 1.10 -3.43
CA CYS A 24 -5.01 2.06 -3.80
C CYS A 24 -4.39 3.09 -4.73
N GLU A 25 -4.77 3.05 -6.01
CA GLU A 25 -4.40 4.06 -7.01
C GLU A 25 -5.44 5.17 -6.98
N MET A 26 -5.01 6.43 -6.89
CA MET A 26 -5.89 7.58 -6.73
C MET A 26 -5.61 8.64 -7.80
N THR A 27 -6.68 9.21 -8.36
CA THR A 27 -6.59 10.38 -9.24
C THR A 27 -6.98 11.62 -8.47
N ILE A 28 -6.08 12.60 -8.41
CA ILE A 28 -6.28 13.85 -7.67
C ILE A 28 -6.17 15.01 -8.66
N SER A 29 -7.17 15.89 -8.67
CA SER A 29 -7.19 17.10 -9.48
C SER A 29 -6.16 18.13 -9.01
N SER A 30 -5.82 19.11 -9.85
CA SER A 30 -4.91 20.22 -9.49
C SER A 30 -5.39 21.07 -8.30
N LYS A 31 -6.68 21.00 -7.96
CA LYS A 31 -7.26 21.65 -6.76
C LYS A 31 -7.24 20.76 -5.52
N GLY A 32 -6.57 19.61 -5.57
CA GLY A 32 -6.48 18.65 -4.47
C GLY A 32 -7.72 17.78 -4.25
N ARG A 33 -8.72 17.81 -5.14
CA ARG A 33 -9.91 16.95 -5.02
C ARG A 33 -9.64 15.57 -5.61
N LEU A 34 -9.96 14.52 -4.85
CA LEU A 34 -10.02 13.13 -5.34
C LEU A 34 -11.12 13.01 -6.39
N THR A 35 -10.77 12.55 -7.59
CA THR A 35 -11.71 12.37 -8.72
C THR A 35 -11.96 10.90 -9.03
N GLY A 36 -11.16 9.98 -8.50
CA GLY A 36 -11.34 8.54 -8.68
C GLY A 36 -10.33 7.74 -7.87
N TYR A 37 -10.63 6.46 -7.66
CA TYR A 37 -9.73 5.49 -7.04
C TYR A 37 -9.96 4.09 -7.61
N ASN A 38 -8.91 3.26 -7.58
CA ASN A 38 -8.96 1.85 -7.94
C ASN A 38 -8.13 1.02 -6.96
N SER A 39 -8.65 -0.15 -6.56
CA SER A 39 -7.98 -1.04 -5.61
C SER A 39 -7.52 -2.30 -6.33
N MET A 40 -6.22 -2.62 -6.26
CA MET A 40 -5.65 -3.81 -6.89
C MET A 40 -4.62 -4.49 -6.00
N LYS A 41 -4.50 -5.81 -6.12
CA LYS A 41 -3.45 -6.58 -5.47
C LYS A 41 -2.18 -6.51 -6.31
N ARG A 42 -1.05 -6.18 -5.70
CA ARG A 42 0.29 -6.22 -6.32
C ARG A 42 1.23 -7.10 -5.51
#